data_AF-A0A8J5ZPS7-F1
#
_entry.id   AF-A0A8J5ZPS7-F1
#
_cell.length_a   1.000
_cell.length_b   1.000
_cell.length_c   1.000
_cell.angle_alpha   90.00
_cell.angle_beta   90.00
_cell.angle_gamma   90.00
#
_symmetry.space_group_name_H-M   'P 1'
#
loop_
_entity.id
_entity.type
_entity.pdbx_description
1 polymer ?
#
loop_
_entity_poly.entity_id
_entity_poly.type
_entity_poly.pdbx_seq_one_letter_code
_entity_poly.pdbx_strand_id
1 'polypeptide(L)'
;MKEEQSRKRRRGKNKKPQKTQPSLLPKHSKKLHKKTHQQKNPAHQSSSSSSSLKSSSFLDKMKARLAGGHFRMINEKLYTCTGKEASDYFKEDPELFDMSDIEAAFWTYTFHSLGQYHTGYQEQMSHWPELPVNIIIKWLKERSSSLIVADFGCGDARLAKNVKNKVFSIDLVSNDPSVISCDMSNTPLRPSSVDVAVFCLSLMGTNYASYLKEACRVLKPSGWLLIAEVKSRFDPNNGGADPNMFSKAVCEMGFTSALKENQSSNGREIEWPELKPCIYKRR
;
A
#
# COMPACT_ATOMS: atom_id res chain seq x y z
N MET A 1 -13.62 -28.62 46.03
CA MET A 1 -12.74 -28.44 47.21
C MET A 1 -11.31 -28.60 46.72
N LYS A 2 -10.56 -27.49 46.60
CA LYS A 2 -9.32 -27.16 47.37
C LYS A 2 -8.24 -28.26 47.19
N GLU A 3 -7.04 -27.97 46.72
CA GLU A 3 -6.16 -26.93 47.24
C GLU A 3 -5.03 -26.54 46.25
N GLU A 4 -4.56 -25.32 46.44
CA GLU A 4 -3.61 -24.51 45.67
C GLU A 4 -2.27 -24.51 46.41
N GLN A 5 -1.11 -24.61 45.73
CA GLN A 5 0.15 -24.07 46.27
C GLN A 5 1.05 -23.46 45.18
N SER A 6 1.30 -22.16 45.36
CA SER A 6 2.22 -21.31 44.61
C SER A 6 3.69 -21.55 44.95
N ARG A 7 4.60 -21.25 44.01
CA ARG A 7 5.97 -20.78 44.33
C ARG A 7 6.40 -19.61 43.45
N LYS A 8 6.82 -18.53 44.12
CA LYS A 8 7.23 -17.21 43.61
C LYS A 8 8.72 -17.14 43.25
N ARG A 9 8.99 -16.34 42.21
CA ARG A 9 10.09 -15.35 42.00
C ARG A 9 11.56 -15.82 41.88
N ARG A 10 12.23 -15.34 40.82
CA ARG A 10 13.38 -14.40 40.93
C ARG A 10 13.68 -13.65 39.61
N ARG A 11 13.57 -12.31 39.67
CA ARG A 11 14.09 -11.33 38.69
C ARG A 11 15.56 -11.03 39.03
N GLY A 12 16.46 -11.08 38.05
CA GLY A 12 17.84 -10.59 38.14
C GLY A 12 18.06 -9.33 37.31
N LYS A 13 18.63 -8.28 37.91
CA LYS A 13 18.93 -6.96 37.35
C LYS A 13 20.32 -6.89 36.69
N ASN A 14 20.43 -6.06 35.64
CA ASN A 14 21.53 -5.21 35.17
C ASN A 14 22.96 -5.40 35.71
N LYS A 15 23.95 -5.50 34.80
CA LYS A 15 25.28 -4.85 34.91
C LYS A 15 25.84 -4.45 33.53
N LYS A 16 26.26 -3.19 33.39
CA LYS A 16 27.18 -2.65 32.36
C LYS A 16 28.64 -3.00 32.70
N PRO A 17 29.54 -2.99 31.71
CA PRO A 17 30.90 -2.47 31.95
C PRO A 17 31.35 -1.42 30.92
N GLN A 18 32.27 -0.55 31.37
CA GLN A 18 32.91 0.57 30.66
C GLN A 18 34.21 0.16 29.92
N LYS A 19 34.46 0.89 28.82
CA LYS A 19 35.72 1.37 28.19
C LYS A 19 37.07 0.68 28.48
N THR A 20 37.81 0.46 27.39
CA THR A 20 39.27 0.68 27.29
C THR A 20 39.66 1.05 25.85
N GLN A 21 40.52 2.07 25.69
CA GLN A 21 41.26 2.43 24.47
C GLN A 21 42.59 1.65 24.42
N PRO A 22 43.25 1.63 23.24
CA PRO A 22 44.68 1.93 23.22
C PRO A 22 45.07 3.04 22.22
N SER A 23 45.99 3.88 22.68
CA SER A 23 46.82 4.85 21.95
C SER A 23 47.81 4.19 20.99
N LEU A 24 48.27 4.91 19.96
CA LEU A 24 49.68 5.02 19.54
C LEU A 24 49.85 6.17 18.50
N LEU A 25 50.76 7.10 18.80
CA LEU A 25 51.34 8.19 17.97
C LEU A 25 52.73 7.72 17.45
N PRO A 26 53.41 8.30 16.42
CA PRO A 26 53.97 9.68 16.54
C PRO A 26 54.43 10.50 15.28
N LYS A 27 54.56 11.84 15.52
CA LYS A 27 55.55 12.86 15.00
C LYS A 27 55.50 13.27 13.51
N HIS A 28 55.72 14.53 13.07
CA HIS A 28 56.75 15.55 13.37
C HIS A 28 56.25 16.97 12.90
N SER A 29 56.24 18.05 13.72
CA SER A 29 57.16 19.24 13.74
C SER A 29 57.03 20.25 12.57
N LYS A 30 57.13 21.60 12.63
CA LYS A 30 57.82 22.60 13.49
C LYS A 30 57.13 23.99 13.36
N LYS A 31 57.41 24.87 14.33
CA LYS A 31 56.95 26.27 14.53
C LYS A 31 57.51 27.30 13.54
N LEU A 32 56.82 28.45 13.37
CA LEU A 32 57.44 29.78 13.46
C LEU A 32 56.39 30.89 13.79
N HIS A 33 56.77 31.81 14.68
CA HIS A 33 56.02 33.00 15.11
C HIS A 33 56.34 34.22 14.22
N LYS A 34 55.38 35.12 13.98
CA LYS A 34 55.60 36.58 14.06
C LYS A 34 54.29 37.39 14.20
N LYS A 35 54.47 38.62 14.66
CA LYS A 35 53.60 39.48 15.50
C LYS A 35 52.57 40.35 14.74
N THR A 36 51.45 40.56 15.44
CA THR A 36 50.67 41.79 15.69
C THR A 36 50.50 42.87 14.60
N HIS A 37 49.23 43.17 14.28
CA HIS A 37 48.70 44.55 14.25
C HIS A 37 47.20 44.56 14.55
N GLN A 38 46.80 45.42 15.49
CA GLN A 38 45.41 45.72 15.86
C GLN A 38 44.74 46.60 14.80
N GLN A 39 43.45 46.40 14.54
CA GLN A 39 42.47 47.48 14.44
C GLN A 39 41.04 46.95 14.64
N LYS A 40 40.27 47.70 15.43
CA LYS A 40 38.90 47.44 15.89
C LYS A 40 37.87 47.71 14.78
N ASN A 41 36.80 46.94 14.75
CA ASN A 41 35.42 47.44 14.63
C ASN A 41 34.43 46.38 15.16
N PRO A 42 33.40 46.74 15.97
CA PRO A 42 32.42 45.80 16.49
C PRO A 42 31.23 45.69 15.54
N ALA A 43 31.06 44.54 14.90
CA ALA A 43 29.79 44.19 14.27
C ALA A 43 29.01 43.29 15.22
N HIS A 44 27.92 43.84 15.78
CA HIS A 44 26.89 43.08 16.48
C HIS A 44 26.32 42.03 15.52
N GLN A 45 26.71 40.76 15.70
CA GLN A 45 26.02 39.63 15.13
C GLN A 45 24.72 39.42 15.92
N SER A 46 23.59 39.86 15.36
CA SER A 46 22.28 39.34 15.74
C SER A 46 22.16 37.91 15.20
N SER A 47 22.52 36.96 16.04
CA SER A 47 22.31 35.53 15.86
C SER A 47 20.83 35.20 16.10
N SER A 48 20.03 35.07 15.04
CA SER A 48 18.63 34.63 15.18
C SER A 48 18.07 33.81 14.01
N SER A 49 18.90 33.06 13.28
CA SER A 49 18.43 32.24 12.14
C SER A 49 18.52 30.71 12.30
N SER A 50 18.79 30.19 13.50
CA SER A 50 18.89 28.72 13.72
C SER A 50 17.65 28.06 14.35
N SER A 51 16.65 28.84 14.79
CA SER A 51 15.42 28.32 15.40
C SER A 51 14.31 28.03 14.38
N SER A 52 14.21 28.79 13.28
CA SER A 52 13.17 28.63 12.25
C SER A 52 13.35 27.38 11.38
N LEU A 53 14.59 26.99 11.10
CA LEU A 53 14.90 25.76 10.34
C LEU A 53 14.66 24.48 11.16
N LYS A 54 14.74 24.56 12.49
CA LYS A 54 14.44 23.42 13.39
C LYS A 54 12.94 23.27 13.61
N SER A 55 12.19 24.37 13.68
CA SER A 55 10.74 24.33 13.84
C SER A 55 10.05 23.81 12.58
N SER A 56 10.49 24.20 11.37
CA SER A 56 9.97 23.64 10.11
C SER A 56 10.21 22.12 10.05
N SER A 57 11.45 21.66 10.29
CA SER A 57 11.78 20.23 10.30
C SER A 57 10.99 19.42 11.34
N PHE A 58 10.69 20.00 12.51
CA PHE A 58 9.86 19.35 13.52
C PHE A 58 8.38 19.30 13.11
N LEU A 59 7.84 20.41 12.60
CA LEU A 59 6.48 20.46 12.07
C LEU A 59 6.29 19.50 10.90
N ASP A 60 7.28 19.37 10.02
CA ASP A 60 7.25 18.42 8.90
C ASP A 60 7.24 16.97 9.39
N LYS A 61 8.02 16.65 10.43
CA LYS A 61 7.97 15.33 11.08
C LYS A 61 6.61 15.06 11.72
N MET A 62 5.98 16.06 12.35
CA MET A 62 4.64 15.92 12.91
C MET A 62 3.59 15.70 11.80
N LYS A 63 3.64 16.50 10.73
CA LYS A 63 2.79 16.34 9.55
C LYS A 63 2.94 14.96 8.91
N ALA A 64 4.16 14.50 8.70
CA ALA A 64 4.44 13.16 8.16
C ALA A 64 3.88 12.04 9.06
N ARG A 65 4.01 12.19 10.39
CA ARG A 65 3.43 11.23 11.35
C ARG A 65 1.91 11.20 11.31
N LEU A 66 1.27 12.36 11.21
CA LEU A 66 -0.19 12.48 11.07
C LEU A 66 -0.66 11.87 9.75
N ALA A 67 -0.03 12.22 8.63
CA ALA A 67 -0.33 11.67 7.31
C ALA A 67 -0.21 10.13 7.30
N GLY A 68 0.88 9.59 7.85
CA GLY A 68 1.05 8.14 7.96
C GLY A 68 0.05 7.48 8.93
N GLY A 69 -0.43 8.20 9.94
CA GLY A 69 -1.54 7.77 10.81
C GLY A 69 -2.85 7.66 10.04
N HIS A 70 -3.19 8.71 9.31
CA HIS A 70 -4.41 8.79 8.52
C HIS A 70 -4.45 7.73 7.41
N PHE A 71 -3.35 7.55 6.67
CA PHE A 71 -3.19 6.46 5.70
C PHE A 71 -3.49 5.09 6.30
N ARG A 72 -2.93 4.78 7.49
CA ARG A 72 -3.15 3.47 8.13
C ARG A 72 -4.62 3.27 8.51
N MET A 73 -5.28 4.31 8.99
CA MET A 73 -6.71 4.28 9.31
C MET A 73 -7.56 3.99 8.08
N ILE A 74 -7.34 4.73 6.97
CA ILE A 74 -8.07 4.51 5.72
C ILE A 74 -7.78 3.11 5.17
N ASN A 75 -6.51 2.69 5.15
CA ASN A 75 -6.12 1.38 4.67
C ASN A 75 -6.80 0.26 5.48
N GLU A 76 -6.85 0.38 6.81
CA GLU A 76 -7.58 -0.58 7.66
C GLU A 76 -9.08 -0.60 7.36
N LYS A 77 -9.71 0.56 7.15
CA LYS A 77 -11.11 0.66 6.74
C LYS A 77 -11.36 -0.06 5.41
N LEU A 78 -10.51 0.16 4.41
CA LEU A 78 -10.62 -0.47 3.09
C LEU A 78 -10.53 -2.01 3.12
N TYR A 79 -9.86 -2.59 4.11
CA TYR A 79 -9.80 -4.05 4.30
C TYR A 79 -10.94 -4.63 5.16
N THR A 80 -11.71 -3.78 5.84
CA THR A 80 -12.73 -4.20 6.82
C THR A 80 -14.15 -3.85 6.39
N CYS A 81 -14.32 -3.45 5.12
CA CYS A 81 -15.62 -3.16 4.53
C CYS A 81 -15.70 -3.65 3.08
N THR A 82 -16.90 -3.62 2.52
CA THR A 82 -17.16 -3.92 1.10
C THR A 82 -16.80 -2.72 0.22
N GLY A 83 -16.65 -2.95 -1.09
CA GLY A 83 -16.46 -1.85 -2.07
C GLY A 83 -17.54 -0.77 -1.99
N LYS A 84 -18.80 -1.17 -1.80
CA LYS A 84 -19.93 -0.27 -1.58
C LYS A 84 -19.81 0.54 -0.28
N GLU A 85 -19.53 -0.11 0.84
CA GLU A 85 -19.35 0.58 2.12
C GLU A 85 -18.13 1.50 2.12
N ALA A 86 -17.05 1.12 1.43
CA ALA A 86 -15.89 1.98 1.20
C ALA A 86 -16.31 3.21 0.38
N SER A 87 -17.07 3.00 -0.71
CA SER A 87 -17.63 4.08 -1.52
C SER A 87 -18.40 5.04 -0.63
N ASP A 88 -19.35 4.53 0.16
CA ASP A 88 -20.22 5.28 1.06
C ASP A 88 -19.43 6.01 2.17
N TYR A 89 -18.42 5.35 2.76
CA TYR A 89 -17.51 5.96 3.74
C TYR A 89 -16.76 7.17 3.18
N PHE A 90 -16.31 7.12 1.92
CA PHE A 90 -15.67 8.29 1.30
C PHE A 90 -16.67 9.39 0.93
N LYS A 91 -17.99 9.14 0.99
CA LYS A 91 -19.03 10.17 0.75
C LYS A 91 -19.46 10.90 2.01
N GLU A 92 -19.30 10.29 3.18
CA GLU A 92 -19.78 10.83 4.46
C GLU A 92 -18.67 11.54 5.25
N ASP A 93 -18.79 12.85 5.50
CA ASP A 93 -18.15 13.50 6.67
C ASP A 93 -19.02 14.67 7.21
N PRO A 94 -19.20 14.82 8.55
CA PRO A 94 -20.27 15.64 9.14
C PRO A 94 -20.08 17.16 9.28
N GLU A 95 -18.95 17.82 8.97
CA GLU A 95 -18.76 19.19 9.53
C GLU A 95 -18.03 20.28 8.72
N LEU A 96 -17.72 20.15 7.41
CA LEU A 96 -16.76 21.10 6.82
C LEU A 96 -17.16 21.99 5.63
N PHE A 97 -18.41 22.05 5.15
CA PHE A 97 -18.75 23.04 4.12
C PHE A 97 -20.19 23.56 4.23
N ASP A 98 -20.32 24.89 4.16
CA ASP A 98 -21.57 25.61 3.90
C ASP A 98 -22.04 25.23 2.48
N MET A 99 -23.00 24.32 2.42
CA MET A 99 -23.36 23.59 1.19
C MET A 99 -24.35 24.38 0.32
N SER A 100 -23.84 25.09 -0.68
CA SER A 100 -24.60 25.40 -1.89
C SER A 100 -24.40 24.34 -3.00
N ASP A 101 -23.27 23.62 -2.99
CA ASP A 101 -22.92 22.64 -4.03
C ASP A 101 -22.45 21.30 -3.42
N ILE A 102 -23.43 20.46 -3.10
CA ILE A 102 -23.24 19.13 -2.48
C ILE A 102 -22.31 18.24 -3.34
N GLU A 103 -22.43 18.31 -4.67
CA GLU A 103 -21.60 17.54 -5.62
C GLU A 103 -20.12 17.98 -5.65
N ALA A 104 -19.85 19.27 -5.52
CA ALA A 104 -18.47 19.79 -5.52
C ALA A 104 -17.75 19.46 -4.20
N ALA A 105 -18.46 19.59 -3.07
CA ALA A 105 -17.96 19.18 -1.76
C ALA A 105 -17.71 17.65 -1.74
N PHE A 106 -18.63 16.87 -2.30
CA PHE A 106 -18.53 15.42 -2.45
C PHE A 106 -17.25 14.99 -3.18
N TRP A 107 -17.01 15.55 -4.38
CA TRP A 107 -15.81 15.24 -5.14
C TRP A 107 -14.57 15.65 -4.34
N THR A 108 -14.52 16.90 -3.85
CA THR A 108 -13.36 17.41 -3.09
C THR A 108 -12.96 16.51 -1.92
N TYR A 109 -13.93 16.05 -1.12
CA TYR A 109 -13.66 15.22 0.06
C TYR A 109 -13.22 13.80 -0.30
N THR A 110 -13.98 13.15 -1.18
CA THR A 110 -13.68 11.80 -1.68
C THR A 110 -12.27 11.77 -2.27
N PHE A 111 -11.93 12.77 -3.08
CA PHE A 111 -10.61 12.92 -3.68
C PHE A 111 -9.51 13.21 -2.67
N HIS A 112 -9.81 13.97 -1.63
CA HIS A 112 -8.84 14.25 -0.58
C HIS A 112 -8.49 12.98 0.20
N SER A 113 -9.50 12.24 0.67
CA SER A 113 -9.32 11.04 1.47
C SER A 113 -8.62 9.93 0.67
N LEU A 114 -9.09 9.64 -0.55
CA LEU A 114 -8.43 8.66 -1.41
C LEU A 114 -7.07 9.15 -1.94
N GLY A 115 -6.90 10.45 -2.17
CA GLY A 115 -5.61 11.04 -2.49
C GLY A 115 -4.58 10.86 -1.37
N GLN A 116 -5.00 10.99 -0.11
CA GLN A 116 -4.16 10.70 1.05
C GLN A 116 -3.86 9.20 1.18
N TYR A 117 -4.83 8.34 0.88
CA TYR A 117 -4.60 6.90 0.78
C TYR A 117 -3.52 6.59 -0.27
N HIS A 118 -3.68 7.07 -1.51
CA HIS A 118 -2.71 6.85 -2.59
C HIS A 118 -1.34 7.44 -2.26
N THR A 119 -1.27 8.64 -1.67
CA THR A 119 -0.01 9.24 -1.24
C THR A 119 0.71 8.35 -0.22
N GLY A 120 -0.03 7.88 0.80
CA GLY A 120 0.52 6.98 1.81
C GLY A 120 0.94 5.63 1.21
N TYR A 121 0.15 5.07 0.29
CA TYR A 121 0.46 3.85 -0.42
C TYR A 121 1.74 3.97 -1.27
N GLN A 122 1.87 5.05 -2.05
CA GLN A 122 3.06 5.31 -2.86
C GLN A 122 4.32 5.47 -1.98
N GLU A 123 4.19 6.12 -0.82
CA GLU A 123 5.26 6.19 0.17
C GLU A 123 5.64 4.81 0.73
N GLN A 124 4.67 3.91 0.93
CA GLN A 124 4.98 2.52 1.31
C GLN A 124 5.69 1.77 0.17
N MET A 125 5.25 1.97 -1.06
CA MET A 125 5.78 1.31 -2.26
C MET A 125 7.19 1.79 -2.62
N SER A 126 7.54 3.05 -2.37
CA SER A 126 8.88 3.59 -2.66
C SER A 126 10.02 2.84 -1.96
N HIS A 127 9.70 2.14 -0.87
CA HIS A 127 10.64 1.34 -0.08
C HIS A 127 10.72 -0.14 -0.51
N TRP A 128 9.97 -0.55 -1.53
CA TRP A 128 10.00 -1.93 -2.02
C TRP A 128 11.08 -2.09 -3.10
N PRO A 129 11.87 -3.17 -3.06
CA PRO A 129 12.92 -3.39 -4.05
C PRO A 129 12.36 -3.63 -5.46
N GLU A 130 11.17 -4.22 -5.55
CA GLU A 130 10.45 -4.46 -6.79
C GLU A 130 8.95 -4.34 -6.53
N LEU A 131 8.25 -3.67 -7.44
CA LEU A 131 6.80 -3.47 -7.35
C LEU A 131 6.09 -4.55 -8.18
N PRO A 132 5.02 -5.18 -7.66
CA PRO A 132 4.31 -6.24 -8.38
C PRO A 132 3.78 -5.80 -9.74
N VAL A 133 3.37 -4.53 -9.88
CA VAL A 133 2.94 -3.97 -11.16
C VAL A 133 4.04 -4.01 -12.23
N ASN A 134 5.32 -3.88 -11.85
CA ASN A 134 6.43 -3.96 -12.82
C ASN A 134 6.60 -5.38 -13.36
N ILE A 135 6.34 -6.40 -12.55
CA ILE A 135 6.37 -7.82 -12.96
C ILE A 135 5.24 -8.07 -13.98
N ILE A 136 4.04 -7.54 -13.72
CA ILE A 136 2.89 -7.64 -14.63
C ILE A 136 3.16 -6.88 -15.94
N ILE A 137 3.72 -5.67 -15.87
CA ILE A 137 4.15 -4.89 -17.05
C ILE A 137 5.12 -5.71 -17.90
N LYS A 138 6.11 -6.36 -17.28
CA LYS A 138 7.06 -7.22 -17.98
C LYS A 138 6.36 -8.40 -18.66
N TRP A 139 5.47 -9.09 -17.93
CA TRP A 139 4.69 -10.22 -18.46
C TRP A 139 3.87 -9.85 -19.70
N LEU A 140 3.24 -8.66 -19.70
CA LEU A 140 2.47 -8.14 -20.83
C LEU A 140 3.36 -7.75 -22.01
N LYS A 141 4.53 -7.13 -21.76
CA LYS A 141 5.49 -6.74 -22.80
C LYS A 141 6.10 -7.93 -23.55
N GLU A 142 6.15 -9.10 -22.92
CA GLU A 142 6.59 -10.35 -23.53
C GLU A 142 5.49 -11.01 -24.39
N ARG A 143 4.30 -10.40 -24.48
CA ARG A 143 3.13 -10.92 -25.20
C ARG A 143 2.64 -9.92 -26.24
N SER A 144 1.62 -10.35 -27.00
CA SER A 144 1.01 -9.49 -28.01
C SER A 144 0.43 -8.22 -27.39
N SER A 145 0.73 -7.07 -27.98
CA SER A 145 0.10 -5.79 -27.64
C SER A 145 -1.38 -5.74 -28.04
N SER A 146 -1.88 -6.73 -28.79
CA SER A 146 -3.31 -6.84 -29.14
C SER A 146 -4.17 -7.33 -27.99
N LEU A 147 -3.59 -7.88 -26.91
CA LEU A 147 -4.35 -8.31 -25.74
C LEU A 147 -4.99 -7.10 -25.06
N ILE A 148 -6.29 -7.20 -24.79
CA ILE A 148 -7.08 -6.21 -24.06
C ILE A 148 -7.02 -6.56 -22.58
N VAL A 149 -6.65 -5.59 -21.75
CA VAL A 149 -6.43 -5.77 -20.31
C VAL A 149 -7.50 -5.01 -19.52
N ALA A 150 -8.01 -5.61 -18.45
CA ALA A 150 -8.73 -4.90 -17.38
C ALA A 150 -7.86 -4.88 -16.12
N ASP A 151 -7.59 -3.68 -15.59
CA ASP A 151 -6.80 -3.46 -14.39
C ASP A 151 -7.74 -3.06 -13.25
N PHE A 152 -8.05 -4.01 -12.38
CA PHE A 152 -9.01 -3.86 -11.29
C PHE A 152 -8.30 -3.28 -10.05
N GLY A 153 -8.72 -2.08 -9.62
CA GLY A 153 -8.03 -1.29 -8.60
C GLY A 153 -6.72 -0.73 -9.13
N CYS A 154 -6.77 -0.02 -10.25
CA CYS A 154 -5.61 0.44 -11.02
C CYS A 154 -4.80 1.56 -10.35
N GLY A 155 -5.36 2.21 -9.31
CA GLY A 155 -4.81 3.39 -8.67
C GLY A 155 -4.51 4.51 -9.66
N ASP A 156 -3.24 4.88 -9.76
CA ASP A 156 -2.74 5.93 -10.67
C ASP A 156 -2.61 5.48 -12.14
N ALA A 157 -3.22 4.35 -12.52
CA ALA A 157 -3.19 3.76 -13.86
C ALA A 157 -1.76 3.47 -14.36
N ARG A 158 -0.84 3.13 -13.45
CA ARG A 158 0.56 2.87 -13.79
C ARG A 158 0.72 1.75 -14.81
N LEU A 159 -0.11 0.70 -14.78
CA LEU A 159 -0.06 -0.37 -15.76
C LEU A 159 -0.30 0.16 -17.18
N ALA A 160 -1.43 0.85 -17.37
CA ALA A 160 -1.84 1.44 -18.65
C ALA A 160 -0.77 2.39 -19.22
N LYS A 161 -0.14 3.20 -18.36
CA LYS A 161 0.91 4.16 -18.75
C LYS A 161 2.21 3.51 -19.24
N ASN A 162 2.40 2.21 -19.01
CA ASN A 162 3.67 1.53 -19.24
C ASN A 162 3.62 0.37 -20.25
N VAL A 163 2.46 0.11 -20.86
CA VAL A 163 2.27 -0.95 -21.87
C VAL A 163 1.63 -0.39 -23.14
N LYS A 164 1.78 -1.10 -24.26
CA LYS A 164 1.14 -0.75 -25.55
C LYS A 164 -0.29 -1.31 -25.67
N ASN A 165 -0.65 -2.23 -24.79
CA ASN A 165 -1.95 -2.87 -24.74
C ASN A 165 -3.06 -1.84 -24.51
N LYS A 166 -4.27 -2.13 -25.01
CA LYS A 166 -5.46 -1.42 -24.55
C LYS A 166 -5.75 -1.87 -23.12
N VAL A 167 -5.72 -0.94 -22.18
CA VAL A 167 -5.99 -1.20 -20.76
C VAL A 167 -7.24 -0.42 -20.33
N PHE A 168 -8.22 -1.14 -19.78
CA PHE A 168 -9.33 -0.58 -19.03
C PHE A 168 -8.90 -0.45 -17.56
N SER A 169 -8.48 0.74 -17.18
CA SER A 169 -8.11 1.08 -15.81
C SER A 169 -9.38 1.31 -14.99
N ILE A 170 -9.59 0.55 -13.92
CA ILE A 170 -10.80 0.61 -13.08
C ILE A 170 -10.38 0.86 -11.64
N ASP A 171 -10.95 1.87 -11.00
CA ASP A 171 -10.77 2.12 -9.57
C ASP A 171 -12.06 2.66 -8.96
N LEU A 172 -12.15 2.70 -7.64
CA LEU A 172 -13.34 3.22 -6.95
C LEU A 172 -13.55 4.71 -7.28
N VAL A 173 -12.46 5.47 -7.35
CA VAL A 173 -12.43 6.92 -7.60
C VAL A 173 -11.09 7.30 -8.25
N SER A 174 -11.11 8.19 -9.25
CA SER A 174 -9.88 8.68 -9.88
C SER A 174 -10.00 10.08 -10.46
N ASN A 175 -8.90 10.84 -10.38
CA ASN A 175 -8.74 12.16 -11.00
C ASN A 175 -8.28 12.05 -12.46
N ASP A 176 -7.84 10.85 -12.87
CA ASP A 176 -7.43 10.57 -14.24
C ASP A 176 -8.68 10.23 -15.05
N PRO A 177 -9.08 11.06 -16.03
CA PRO A 177 -10.32 10.85 -16.80
C PRO A 177 -10.27 9.58 -17.67
N SER A 178 -9.10 8.96 -17.82
CA SER A 178 -8.96 7.67 -18.49
C SER A 178 -9.34 6.47 -17.60
N VAL A 179 -9.52 6.68 -16.30
CA VAL A 179 -9.90 5.65 -15.34
C VAL A 179 -11.42 5.58 -15.22
N ILE A 180 -11.94 4.37 -15.31
CA ILE A 180 -13.34 4.04 -15.06
C ILE A 180 -13.54 4.04 -13.55
N SER A 181 -14.18 5.09 -13.02
CA SER A 181 -14.51 5.19 -11.60
C SER A 181 -15.78 4.39 -11.29
N CYS A 182 -15.66 3.21 -10.68
CA CYS A 182 -16.79 2.37 -10.25
C CYS A 182 -16.40 1.34 -9.17
N ASP A 183 -17.39 0.75 -8.49
CA ASP A 183 -17.17 -0.46 -7.69
C ASP A 183 -16.77 -1.61 -8.64
N MET A 184 -15.56 -2.14 -8.44
CA MET A 184 -14.97 -3.15 -9.30
C MET A 184 -15.66 -4.54 -9.22
N SER A 185 -16.63 -4.71 -8.31
CA SER A 185 -17.55 -5.87 -8.31
C SER A 185 -18.61 -5.81 -9.40
N ASN A 186 -18.83 -4.65 -10.04
CA ASN A 186 -19.79 -4.48 -11.11
C ASN A 186 -19.32 -3.39 -12.09
N THR A 187 -18.46 -3.77 -13.02
CA THR A 187 -17.86 -2.88 -14.01
C THR A 187 -18.79 -2.65 -15.20
N PRO A 188 -18.68 -1.51 -15.90
CA PRO A 188 -19.44 -1.27 -17.14
C PRO A 188 -18.92 -2.07 -18.34
N LEU A 189 -17.92 -2.95 -18.15
CA LEU A 189 -17.37 -3.75 -19.24
C LEU A 189 -18.35 -4.84 -19.67
N ARG A 190 -18.32 -5.16 -20.96
CA ARG A 190 -19.15 -6.25 -21.51
C ARG A 190 -18.62 -7.61 -21.07
N PRO A 191 -19.47 -8.63 -20.91
CA PRO A 191 -19.01 -9.99 -20.71
C PRO A 191 -18.06 -10.43 -21.83
N SER A 192 -17.06 -11.24 -21.51
CA SER A 192 -16.09 -11.79 -22.47
C SER A 192 -15.49 -10.75 -23.44
N SER A 193 -15.11 -9.59 -22.91
CA SER A 193 -14.57 -8.46 -23.68
C SER A 193 -13.07 -8.22 -23.50
N VAL A 194 -12.44 -8.81 -22.48
CA VAL A 194 -11.00 -8.66 -22.20
C VAL A 194 -10.26 -9.97 -22.25
N ASP A 195 -8.97 -9.91 -22.60
CA ASP A 195 -8.08 -11.07 -22.70
C ASP A 195 -7.30 -11.32 -21.40
N VAL A 196 -7.10 -10.27 -20.59
CA VAL A 196 -6.36 -10.32 -19.32
C VAL A 196 -7.10 -9.51 -18.26
N ALA A 197 -7.27 -10.06 -17.07
CA ALA A 197 -7.73 -9.36 -15.87
C ALA A 197 -6.61 -9.34 -14.84
N VAL A 198 -6.37 -8.17 -14.25
CA VAL A 198 -5.28 -7.94 -13.30
C VAL A 198 -5.84 -7.45 -11.98
N PHE A 199 -5.41 -8.07 -10.89
CA PHE A 199 -5.54 -7.58 -9.52
C PHE A 199 -4.14 -7.41 -8.93
N CYS A 200 -3.67 -6.17 -8.82
CA CYS A 200 -2.34 -5.87 -8.29
C CYS A 200 -2.45 -5.10 -6.98
N LEU A 201 -2.39 -5.83 -5.86
CA LEU A 201 -2.57 -5.30 -4.50
C LEU A 201 -3.96 -4.65 -4.26
N SER A 202 -4.99 -5.18 -4.93
CA SER A 202 -6.33 -4.58 -4.99
C SER A 202 -7.46 -5.45 -4.41
N LEU A 203 -7.19 -6.68 -3.92
CA LEU A 203 -8.21 -7.53 -3.30
C LEU A 203 -8.51 -7.11 -1.85
N MET A 204 -8.85 -5.84 -1.63
CA MET A 204 -8.95 -5.26 -0.29
C MET A 204 -10.28 -5.55 0.42
N GLY A 205 -11.40 -5.37 -0.27
CA GLY A 205 -12.72 -5.46 0.37
C GLY A 205 -13.08 -6.87 0.86
N THR A 206 -13.94 -6.94 1.89
CA THR A 206 -14.44 -8.21 2.45
C THR A 206 -15.20 -9.06 1.43
N ASN A 207 -15.79 -8.41 0.42
CA ASN A 207 -16.46 -9.03 -0.71
C ASN A 207 -15.53 -9.31 -1.91
N TYR A 208 -14.22 -9.51 -1.70
CA TYR A 208 -13.27 -9.68 -2.82
C TYR A 208 -13.63 -10.81 -3.80
N ALA A 209 -14.35 -11.84 -3.32
CA ALA A 209 -14.87 -12.90 -4.17
C ALA A 209 -15.78 -12.37 -5.29
N SER A 210 -16.53 -11.29 -5.05
CA SER A 210 -17.33 -10.62 -6.07
C SER A 210 -16.48 -9.95 -7.15
N TYR A 211 -15.30 -9.42 -6.79
CA TYR A 211 -14.36 -8.85 -7.77
C TYR A 211 -13.82 -9.93 -8.70
N LEU A 212 -13.50 -11.10 -8.14
CA LEU A 212 -13.05 -12.26 -8.93
C LEU A 212 -14.15 -12.81 -9.84
N LYS A 213 -15.40 -12.87 -9.36
CA LYS A 213 -16.57 -13.21 -10.20
C LYS A 213 -16.77 -12.23 -11.35
N GLU A 214 -16.59 -10.94 -11.08
CA GLU A 214 -16.69 -9.90 -12.10
C GLU A 214 -15.57 -10.02 -13.14
N ALA A 215 -14.33 -10.32 -12.71
CA ALA A 215 -13.24 -10.66 -13.62
C ALA A 215 -13.58 -11.88 -14.50
N CYS A 216 -14.18 -12.94 -13.95
CA CYS A 216 -14.66 -14.08 -14.73
C CYS A 216 -15.67 -13.66 -15.80
N ARG A 217 -16.63 -12.79 -15.45
CA ARG A 217 -17.65 -12.31 -16.37
C ARG A 217 -17.03 -11.59 -17.57
N VAL A 218 -16.08 -10.68 -17.32
CA VAL A 218 -15.49 -9.85 -18.38
C VAL A 218 -14.41 -10.57 -19.19
N LEU A 219 -13.77 -11.60 -18.63
CA LEU A 219 -12.76 -12.39 -19.32
C LEU A 219 -13.35 -13.22 -20.46
N LYS A 220 -12.64 -13.27 -21.58
CA LYS A 220 -12.90 -14.23 -22.65
C LYS A 220 -12.55 -15.65 -22.19
N PRO A 221 -13.14 -16.69 -22.79
CA PRO A 221 -12.66 -18.06 -22.64
C PRO A 221 -11.16 -18.14 -22.90
N SER A 222 -10.44 -18.88 -22.06
CA SER A 222 -8.97 -19.00 -22.12
C SER A 222 -8.19 -17.69 -21.89
N GLY A 223 -8.84 -16.65 -21.33
CA GLY A 223 -8.18 -15.44 -20.87
C GLY A 223 -7.31 -15.65 -19.62
N TRP A 224 -6.50 -14.65 -19.29
CA TRP A 224 -5.55 -14.72 -18.17
C TRP A 224 -6.05 -13.92 -16.97
N LEU A 225 -6.00 -14.54 -15.78
CA LEU A 225 -6.20 -13.86 -14.51
C LEU A 225 -4.86 -13.75 -13.78
N LEU A 226 -4.40 -12.51 -13.56
CA LEU A 226 -3.16 -12.21 -12.86
C LEU A 226 -3.49 -11.59 -11.50
N ILE A 227 -3.07 -12.25 -10.41
CA ILE A 227 -3.28 -11.77 -9.04
C ILE A 227 -1.90 -11.62 -8.38
N ALA A 228 -1.61 -10.42 -7.88
CA ALA A 228 -0.44 -10.12 -7.08
C ALA A 228 -0.89 -9.52 -5.75
N GLU A 229 -0.53 -10.17 -4.65
CA GLU A 229 -0.91 -9.77 -3.29
C GLU A 229 0.26 -9.93 -2.32
N VAL A 230 0.19 -9.25 -1.18
CA VAL A 230 1.26 -9.28 -0.18
C VAL A 230 1.30 -10.63 0.53
N LYS A 231 2.49 -11.24 0.64
CA LYS A 231 2.67 -12.57 1.25
C LYS A 231 2.02 -12.71 2.63
N SER A 232 2.06 -11.65 3.45
CA SER A 232 1.46 -11.69 4.80
C SER A 232 -0.04 -11.90 4.81
N ARG A 233 -0.75 -11.63 3.71
CA ARG A 233 -2.19 -11.92 3.58
C ARG A 233 -2.46 -13.41 3.40
N PHE A 234 -1.46 -14.16 2.95
CA PHE A 234 -1.51 -15.58 2.61
C PHE A 234 -0.54 -16.42 3.47
N ASP A 235 -0.39 -16.07 4.74
CA ASP A 235 0.48 -16.80 5.67
C ASP A 235 -0.32 -17.24 6.91
N PRO A 236 -0.74 -18.52 6.96
CA PRO A 236 -1.51 -19.08 8.06
C PRO A 236 -0.86 -18.90 9.43
N ASN A 237 0.48 -18.84 9.49
CA ASN A 237 1.21 -18.67 10.75
C ASN A 237 0.97 -17.31 11.40
N ASN A 238 0.46 -16.34 10.64
CA ASN A 238 0.13 -15.02 11.16
C ASN A 238 -1.37 -14.70 11.07
N GLY A 239 -2.22 -15.69 10.78
CA GLY A 239 -3.67 -15.52 10.58
C GLY A 239 -4.04 -15.04 9.17
N GLY A 240 -3.15 -15.18 8.19
CA GLY A 240 -3.50 -15.01 6.77
C GLY A 240 -4.13 -16.28 6.18
N ALA A 241 -4.67 -16.16 4.97
CA ALA A 241 -5.25 -17.28 4.24
C ALA A 241 -4.20 -18.34 3.89
N ASP A 242 -4.61 -19.60 3.74
CA ASP A 242 -3.76 -20.61 3.11
C ASP A 242 -3.70 -20.35 1.59
N PRO A 243 -2.50 -20.14 1.00
CA PRO A 243 -2.35 -19.95 -0.44
C PRO A 243 -2.97 -21.08 -1.28
N ASN A 244 -2.95 -22.31 -0.79
CA ASN A 244 -3.52 -23.46 -1.51
C ASN A 244 -5.04 -23.43 -1.48
N MET A 245 -5.65 -23.03 -0.35
CA MET A 245 -7.10 -22.86 -0.26
C MET A 245 -7.58 -21.73 -1.18
N PHE A 246 -6.86 -20.61 -1.20
CA PHE A 246 -7.16 -19.53 -2.14
C PHE A 246 -7.03 -19.99 -3.60
N SER A 247 -5.93 -20.67 -3.93
CA SER A 247 -5.72 -21.20 -5.28
C SER A 247 -6.82 -22.19 -5.69
N LYS A 248 -7.27 -23.04 -4.76
CA LYS A 248 -8.37 -23.98 -4.98
C LYS A 248 -9.68 -23.25 -5.26
N ALA A 249 -10.03 -22.24 -4.45
CA ALA A 249 -11.22 -21.44 -4.66
C ALA A 249 -11.22 -20.73 -6.04
N VAL A 250 -10.07 -20.20 -6.47
CA VAL A 250 -9.91 -19.64 -7.82
C VAL A 250 -10.07 -20.71 -8.90
N CYS A 251 -9.54 -21.92 -8.71
CA CYS A 251 -9.72 -23.02 -9.66
C CYS A 251 -11.18 -23.49 -9.75
N GLU A 252 -11.92 -23.48 -8.64
CA GLU A 252 -13.34 -23.83 -8.61
C GLU A 252 -14.21 -22.86 -9.44
N MET A 253 -13.72 -21.64 -9.74
CA MET A 253 -14.36 -20.72 -10.69
C MET A 253 -14.13 -21.09 -12.17
N GLY A 254 -13.33 -22.11 -12.47
CA GLY A 254 -12.99 -22.53 -13.83
C GLY A 254 -11.62 -22.06 -14.35
N PHE A 255 -10.76 -21.50 -13.48
CA PHE A 255 -9.38 -21.21 -13.85
C PHE A 255 -8.47 -22.42 -13.67
N THR A 256 -7.42 -22.49 -14.48
CA THR A 256 -6.33 -23.44 -14.30
C THR A 256 -5.08 -22.68 -13.86
N SER A 257 -4.41 -23.13 -12.81
CA SER A 257 -3.14 -22.53 -12.38
C SER A 257 -2.06 -22.80 -13.42
N ALA A 258 -1.31 -21.76 -13.80
CA ALA A 258 -0.16 -21.92 -14.69
C ALA A 258 0.99 -22.75 -14.07
N LEU A 259 0.96 -22.99 -12.75
CA LEU A 259 2.01 -23.69 -11.99
C LEU A 259 1.63 -25.12 -11.56
N LYS A 260 0.36 -25.53 -11.70
CA LYS A 260 -0.12 -26.87 -11.28
C LYS A 260 -1.24 -27.36 -12.19
N GLU A 261 -1.21 -28.64 -12.55
CA GLU A 261 -2.28 -29.29 -13.32
C GLU A 261 -3.50 -29.65 -12.46
N ASN A 262 -4.67 -29.33 -13.03
CA ASN A 262 -6.06 -29.72 -12.77
C ASN A 262 -6.52 -30.23 -11.40
N GLN A 263 -7.53 -29.54 -10.85
CA GLN A 263 -8.64 -30.16 -10.12
C GLN A 263 -9.96 -29.71 -10.77
N SER A 264 -10.83 -30.66 -11.08
CA SER A 264 -12.15 -30.42 -11.68
C SER A 264 -13.10 -29.73 -10.70
N SER A 265 -13.83 -28.72 -11.16
CA SER A 265 -14.89 -28.06 -10.39
C SER A 265 -16.17 -28.90 -10.39
N ASN A 266 -16.68 -29.20 -9.20
CA ASN A 266 -18.06 -29.64 -9.00
C ASN A 266 -18.86 -28.42 -8.57
N GLY A 267 -20.01 -28.14 -9.18
CA GLY A 267 -20.84 -26.94 -9.00
C GLY A 267 -21.44 -26.73 -7.60
N ARG A 268 -20.60 -26.72 -6.56
CA ARG A 268 -20.93 -26.34 -5.19
C ARG A 268 -20.55 -24.87 -4.96
N GLU A 269 -21.12 -24.28 -3.92
CA GLU A 269 -20.74 -22.95 -3.45
C GLU A 269 -19.25 -22.93 -3.06
N ILE A 270 -18.50 -21.94 -3.58
CA ILE A 270 -17.06 -21.82 -3.38
C ILE A 270 -16.80 -21.26 -1.99
N GLU A 271 -16.00 -21.98 -1.20
CA GLU A 271 -15.53 -21.52 0.11
C GLU A 271 -14.32 -20.59 -0.07
N TRP A 272 -14.53 -19.29 0.18
CA TRP A 272 -13.49 -18.27 0.05
C TRP A 272 -12.75 -18.05 1.38
N PRO A 273 -11.42 -18.18 1.44
CA PRO A 273 -10.69 -17.89 2.66
C PRO A 273 -10.69 -16.40 2.97
N GLU A 274 -10.79 -16.01 4.24
CA GLU A 274 -10.67 -14.61 4.60
C GLU A 274 -9.23 -14.10 4.37
N LEU A 275 -9.09 -12.98 3.67
CA LEU A 275 -7.77 -12.40 3.39
C LEU A 275 -7.41 -11.38 4.46
N LYS A 276 -6.41 -11.69 5.27
CA LYS A 276 -5.91 -10.78 6.31
C LYS A 276 -5.58 -9.38 5.74
N PRO A 277 -5.95 -8.29 6.42
CA PRO A 277 -5.60 -6.94 6.00
C PRO A 277 -4.08 -6.73 5.79
N CYS A 278 -3.70 -5.98 4.75
CA CYS A 278 -2.32 -5.55 4.59
C CYS A 278 -2.03 -4.38 5.54
N ILE A 279 -1.43 -4.68 6.70
CA ILE A 279 -1.02 -3.65 7.66
C ILE A 279 0.42 -3.26 7.38
N TYR A 280 0.61 -2.07 6.80
CA TYR A 280 1.93 -1.46 6.62
C TYR A 280 2.52 -1.07 7.99
N LYS A 281 3.48 -1.88 8.47
CA LYS A 281 4.16 -1.64 9.75
C LYS A 281 4.94 -0.33 9.71
N ARG A 282 4.95 0.40 10.83
CA ARG A 282 5.92 1.50 11.05
C ARG A 282 7.32 0.91 10.92
N ARG A 283 8.10 1.42 9.97
CA ARG A 283 9.54 1.22 9.92
C ARG A 283 10.21 2.37 10.67
#